data_AF-A0A5N8YMJ7-F1
#
_entry.id   AF-A0A5N8YMJ7-F1
#
_cell.length_a   1.000
_cell.length_b   1.000
_cell.length_c   1.000
_cell.angle_alpha   90.00
_cell.angle_beta   90.00
_cell.angle_gamma   90.00
#
_symmetry.space_group_name_H-M   'P 1'
#
loop_
_entity.id
_entity.type
_entity.pdbx_description
1 polymer ?
#
loop_
_entity_poly.entity_id
_entity_poly.type
_entity_poly.pdbx_seq_one_letter_code
_entity_poly.pdbx_strand_id
1 'polypeptide(L)'
;MAEYIPSPTGWVADQVKLYESSNGSEGTTLRETGLPVIIVTHIGRNTNAVRKTPLMKVVDGDNYILVASQGGAPKHPVWYHNLKVNPSVEIRDGDRLYDMTVREVSDTAERTRLWKIAVDAYPPYHEYQEKTERVIPVFLSEPAG
;
A
#
# COMPACT_ATOMS: atom_id res chain seq x y z
N MET A 1 -17.89 -16.23 1.55
CA MET A 1 -16.54 -15.62 1.54
C MET A 1 -16.53 -14.54 0.47
N ALA A 2 -15.92 -13.39 0.71
CA ALA A 2 -15.81 -12.36 -0.32
C ALA A 2 -14.94 -12.86 -1.48
N GLU A 3 -15.39 -12.64 -2.71
CA GLU A 3 -14.65 -13.02 -3.92
C GLU A 3 -13.38 -12.18 -4.06
N TYR A 4 -12.25 -12.78 -4.42
CA TYR A 4 -11.04 -12.03 -4.79
C TYR A 4 -11.11 -11.63 -6.26
N ILE A 5 -11.00 -10.32 -6.52
CA ILE A 5 -10.93 -9.79 -7.88
C ILE A 5 -9.57 -9.13 -8.10
N PRO A 6 -8.70 -9.69 -8.96
CA PRO A 6 -7.36 -9.18 -9.20
C PRO A 6 -7.36 -7.79 -9.85
N SER A 7 -6.18 -7.16 -9.87
CA SER A 7 -5.99 -5.90 -10.59
C SER A 7 -6.25 -6.11 -12.09
N PRO A 8 -6.93 -5.17 -12.79
CA PRO A 8 -7.03 -5.21 -14.25
C PRO A 8 -5.68 -4.95 -14.93
N THR A 9 -4.69 -4.43 -14.19
CA THR A 9 -3.32 -4.25 -14.67
C THR A 9 -2.55 -5.57 -14.56
N GLY A 10 -2.26 -6.21 -15.70
CA GLY A 10 -1.68 -7.56 -15.78
C GLY A 10 -0.46 -7.76 -14.87
N TRP A 11 0.59 -6.94 -15.01
CA TRP A 11 1.80 -7.09 -14.20
C TRP A 11 1.57 -6.96 -12.69
N VAL A 12 0.55 -6.20 -12.26
CA VAL A 12 0.19 -6.09 -10.83
C VAL A 12 -0.45 -7.39 -10.35
N ALA A 13 -1.36 -7.95 -11.15
CA ALA A 13 -2.00 -9.23 -10.84
C ALA A 13 -0.96 -10.37 -10.82
N ASP A 14 -0.03 -10.38 -11.77
CA ASP A 14 1.05 -11.35 -11.84
C ASP A 14 2.00 -11.25 -10.64
N GLN A 15 2.36 -10.03 -10.23
CA GLN A 15 3.19 -9.82 -9.04
C GLN A 15 2.50 -10.35 -7.78
N VAL A 16 1.23 -10.02 -7.56
CA VAL A 16 0.46 -10.53 -6.40
C VAL A 16 0.42 -12.05 -6.44
N LYS A 17 0.10 -12.64 -7.60
CA LYS A 17 0.04 -14.09 -7.76
C LYS A 17 1.38 -14.75 -7.43
N LEU A 18 2.49 -14.24 -7.96
CA LEU A 18 3.83 -14.77 -7.72
C LEU A 18 4.22 -14.66 -6.24
N TYR A 19 3.96 -13.50 -5.62
CA TYR A 19 4.22 -13.26 -4.21
C TYR A 19 3.49 -14.28 -3.34
N GLU A 20 2.19 -14.50 -3.59
CA GLU A 20 1.40 -15.40 -2.76
C GLU A 20 1.66 -16.87 -3.03
N SER A 21 1.83 -17.27 -4.31
CA SER A 21 2.11 -18.67 -4.66
C SER A 21 3.46 -19.17 -4.16
N SER A 22 4.41 -18.25 -3.96
CA SER A 22 5.74 -18.54 -3.42
C SER A 22 5.82 -18.39 -1.90
N ASN A 23 4.70 -18.13 -1.22
CA ASN A 23 4.67 -17.78 0.19
C ASN A 23 5.62 -16.61 0.57
N GLY A 24 5.74 -15.63 -0.33
CA GLY A 24 6.56 -14.44 -0.14
C GLY A 24 8.05 -14.63 -0.30
N SER A 25 8.50 -15.66 -1.02
CA SER A 25 9.91 -15.78 -1.42
C SER A 25 10.22 -15.14 -2.78
N GLU A 26 9.22 -14.96 -3.65
CA GLU A 26 9.36 -14.38 -4.99
C GLU A 26 8.43 -13.19 -5.20
N GLY A 27 8.72 -12.33 -6.19
CA GLY A 27 7.87 -11.16 -6.49
C GLY A 27 7.84 -10.08 -5.40
N THR A 28 8.78 -10.14 -4.45
CA THR A 28 8.82 -9.30 -3.23
C THR A 28 9.41 -7.92 -3.42
N THR A 29 9.84 -7.58 -4.63
CA THR A 29 10.43 -6.27 -4.96
C THR A 29 9.65 -5.56 -6.06
N LEU A 30 9.74 -4.24 -6.10
CA LEU A 30 9.16 -3.44 -7.18
C LEU A 30 9.94 -3.69 -8.48
N ARG A 31 9.46 -4.61 -9.31
CA ARG A 31 10.09 -4.97 -10.59
C ARG A 31 11.60 -5.22 -10.39
N GLU A 32 12.42 -4.64 -11.26
CA GLU A 32 13.88 -4.76 -11.28
C GLU A 32 14.60 -3.79 -10.32
N THR A 33 13.86 -2.96 -9.56
CA THR A 33 14.50 -1.97 -8.67
C THR A 33 15.16 -2.60 -7.44
N GLY A 34 14.81 -3.85 -7.12
CA GLY A 34 15.25 -4.52 -5.89
C GLY A 34 14.64 -3.96 -4.60
N LEU A 35 13.81 -2.92 -4.67
CA LEU A 35 13.21 -2.29 -3.50
C LEU A 35 12.01 -3.11 -3.01
N PRO A 36 11.91 -3.42 -1.70
CA PRO A 36 10.92 -4.34 -1.17
C PRO A 36 9.50 -3.78 -1.24
N VAL A 37 8.53 -4.67 -1.44
CA VAL A 37 7.10 -4.38 -1.41
C VAL A 37 6.35 -5.32 -0.45
N ILE A 38 5.21 -4.86 0.02
CA ILE A 38 4.21 -5.62 0.77
C ILE A 38 2.95 -5.80 -0.07
N ILE A 39 2.13 -6.81 0.23
CA ILE A 39 0.79 -6.93 -0.35
C ILE A 39 -0.23 -6.47 0.70
N VAL A 40 -1.03 -5.47 0.34
CA VAL A 40 -2.14 -4.99 1.18
C VAL A 40 -3.46 -5.54 0.67
N THR A 41 -4.06 -6.43 1.45
CA THR A 41 -5.38 -7.01 1.23
C THR A 41 -6.44 -6.12 1.89
N HIS A 42 -7.46 -5.72 1.12
CA HIS A 42 -8.52 -4.82 1.57
C HIS A 42 -9.84 -5.10 0.85
N ILE A 43 -10.95 -4.54 1.33
CA ILE A 43 -12.29 -4.74 0.74
C ILE A 43 -12.67 -3.59 -0.19
N GLY A 44 -13.08 -3.94 -1.41
CA GLY A 44 -13.57 -2.96 -2.39
C GLY A 44 -14.89 -2.33 -1.96
N ARG A 45 -14.94 -1.01 -1.77
CA ARG A 45 -16.13 -0.29 -1.23
C ARG A 45 -17.42 -0.48 -2.03
N ASN A 46 -17.30 -0.70 -3.34
CA ASN A 46 -18.44 -0.82 -4.25
C ASN A 46 -18.83 -2.28 -4.53
N THR A 47 -17.85 -3.20 -4.46
CA THR A 47 -18.03 -4.59 -4.89
C THR A 47 -18.07 -5.58 -3.73
N ASN A 48 -17.69 -5.15 -2.53
CA ASN A 48 -17.46 -6.01 -1.36
C ASN A 48 -16.49 -7.18 -1.63
N ALA A 49 -15.65 -7.04 -2.66
CA ALA A 49 -14.69 -8.05 -3.08
C ALA A 49 -13.35 -7.83 -2.37
N VAL A 50 -12.62 -8.91 -2.12
CA VAL A 50 -11.22 -8.83 -1.71
C VAL A 50 -10.39 -8.24 -2.86
N ARG A 51 -9.56 -7.26 -2.53
CA ARG A 51 -8.61 -6.59 -3.42
C ARG A 51 -7.23 -6.68 -2.79
N LYS A 52 -6.21 -6.84 -3.63
CA LYS A 52 -4.81 -6.93 -3.20
C LYS A 52 -4.01 -5.90 -3.96
N THR A 53 -3.20 -5.11 -3.25
CA THR A 53 -2.40 -4.05 -3.86
C THR A 53 -0.96 -4.12 -3.35
N PRO A 54 0.02 -4.36 -4.23
CA PRO A 54 1.43 -4.20 -3.89
C PRO A 54 1.73 -2.73 -3.59
N LEU A 55 2.37 -2.46 -2.45
CA LEU A 55 2.85 -1.12 -2.06
C LEU A 55 4.30 -1.21 -1.59
N MET A 56 5.03 -0.10 -1.66
CA MET A 56 6.41 -0.05 -1.13
C MET A 56 6.42 -0.43 0.34
N LYS A 57 7.38 -1.26 0.75
CA LYS A 57 7.58 -1.60 2.15
C LYS A 57 8.20 -0.40 2.86
N VAL A 58 7.41 0.27 3.67
CA VAL A 58 7.83 1.40 4.51
C VAL A 58 7.37 1.12 5.93
N VAL A 59 8.32 1.04 6.87
CA VAL A 59 8.08 0.58 8.25
C VAL A 59 8.42 1.71 9.23
N ASP A 60 7.58 1.88 10.26
CA ASP A 60 7.76 2.80 11.38
C ASP A 60 7.46 2.06 12.70
N GLY A 61 8.49 1.43 13.28
CA GLY A 61 8.30 0.49 14.40
C GLY A 61 7.53 -0.74 13.96
N ASP A 62 6.42 -1.04 14.62
CA ASP A 62 5.50 -2.14 14.27
C ASP A 62 4.45 -1.74 13.22
N ASN A 63 4.49 -0.49 12.76
CA ASN A 63 3.51 0.07 11.82
C ASN A 63 4.04 0.07 10.37
N TYR A 64 3.11 0.10 9.42
CA TYR A 64 3.43 0.29 8.00
C TYR A 64 2.87 1.61 7.48
N ILE A 65 3.63 2.29 6.61
CA ILE A 65 3.23 3.53 5.97
C ILE A 65 2.74 3.24 4.56
N LEU A 66 1.46 3.48 4.28
CA LEU A 66 0.86 3.25 2.96
C LEU A 66 0.68 4.57 2.22
N VAL A 67 1.37 4.73 1.08
CA VAL A 67 1.39 5.99 0.33
C VAL A 67 0.52 5.93 -0.93
N ALA A 68 -0.51 6.76 -1.01
CA ALA A 68 -1.47 6.82 -2.12
C ALA A 68 -0.96 7.69 -3.30
N SER A 69 0.23 7.39 -3.79
CA SER A 69 0.91 8.21 -4.80
C SER A 69 0.43 7.96 -6.23
N GLN A 70 0.17 6.69 -6.61
CA GLN A 70 -0.12 6.28 -7.99
C GLN A 70 0.84 6.94 -9.02
N GLY A 71 2.15 6.99 -8.70
CA GLY A 71 3.16 7.59 -9.57
C GLY A 71 3.05 9.10 -9.77
N GLY A 72 2.33 9.82 -8.88
CA GLY A 72 2.06 11.25 -9.03
C GLY A 72 0.85 11.56 -9.91
N ALA A 73 0.02 10.56 -10.23
CA ALA A 73 -1.21 10.81 -10.98
C ALA A 73 -2.12 11.84 -10.27
N PRO A 74 -2.86 12.68 -11.03
CA PRO A 74 -3.72 13.72 -10.45
C PRO A 74 -4.92 13.17 -9.66
N LYS A 75 -5.21 11.87 -9.80
CA LYS A 75 -6.29 11.18 -9.08
C LYS A 75 -5.71 10.23 -8.03
N HIS A 76 -6.47 9.98 -6.98
CA HIS A 76 -6.14 8.95 -6.00
C HIS A 76 -6.34 7.55 -6.59
N PRO A 77 -5.54 6.56 -6.17
CA PRO A 77 -5.75 5.16 -6.55
C PRO A 77 -7.04 4.63 -5.93
N VAL A 78 -7.68 3.66 -6.58
CA VAL A 78 -8.99 3.14 -6.12
C VAL A 78 -8.93 2.61 -4.67
N TRP A 79 -7.82 1.98 -4.26
CA TRP A 79 -7.64 1.48 -2.91
C TRP A 79 -7.70 2.57 -1.84
N TYR A 80 -7.29 3.82 -2.15
CA TYR A 80 -7.45 4.97 -1.25
C TYR A 80 -8.90 5.09 -0.76
N HIS A 81 -9.83 5.04 -1.71
CA HIS A 81 -11.24 5.17 -1.41
C HIS A 81 -11.82 3.96 -0.67
N ASN A 82 -11.24 2.79 -0.87
CA ASN A 82 -11.63 1.58 -0.14
C ASN A 82 -11.24 1.69 1.33
N LEU A 83 -9.99 2.09 1.62
CA LEU A 83 -9.47 2.21 2.98
C LEU A 83 -10.19 3.27 3.81
N LYS A 84 -10.71 4.33 3.17
CA LYS A 84 -11.54 5.32 3.86
C LYS A 84 -12.90 4.80 4.31
N VAL A 85 -13.41 3.75 3.68
CA VAL A 85 -14.70 3.14 4.02
C VAL A 85 -14.52 1.95 4.96
N ASN A 86 -13.52 1.11 4.69
CA ASN A 86 -13.16 -0.02 5.53
C ASN A 86 -11.66 0.03 5.86
N PRO A 87 -11.28 0.39 7.10
CA PRO A 87 -9.89 0.52 7.49
C PRO A 87 -9.23 -0.82 7.86
N SER A 88 -9.95 -1.93 7.87
CA SER A 88 -9.38 -3.23 8.20
C SER A 88 -8.65 -3.81 6.98
N VAL A 89 -7.37 -4.12 7.17
CA VAL A 89 -6.51 -4.69 6.13
C VAL A 89 -5.68 -5.84 6.67
N GLU A 90 -5.26 -6.73 5.79
CA GLU A 90 -4.19 -7.69 6.07
C GLU A 90 -2.95 -7.26 5.26
N ILE A 91 -1.80 -7.18 5.92
CA ILE A 91 -0.51 -6.92 5.29
C ILE A 91 0.27 -8.22 5.21
N ARG A 92 0.66 -8.61 3.99
CA ARG A 92 1.69 -9.62 3.77
C ARG A 92 3.05 -8.98 3.57
N ASP A 93 4.00 -9.35 4.41
CA ASP A 93 5.42 -8.98 4.31
C ASP A 93 6.27 -10.25 4.33
N GLY A 94 6.70 -10.69 3.16
CA GLY A 94 7.31 -12.00 2.97
C GLY A 94 6.35 -13.13 3.33
N ASP A 95 6.78 -14.00 4.23
CA ASP A 95 6.03 -15.14 4.75
C ASP A 95 5.09 -14.77 5.91
N ARG A 96 5.11 -13.51 6.37
CA ARG A 96 4.31 -13.05 7.51
C ARG A 96 3.04 -12.35 7.06
N LEU A 97 1.97 -12.56 7.83
CA LEU A 97 0.68 -11.90 7.70
C LEU A 97 0.39 -11.12 8.97
N TYR A 98 -0.12 -9.90 8.80
CA TYR A 98 -0.46 -9.00 9.89
C TYR A 98 -1.87 -8.45 9.68
N ASP A 99 -2.75 -8.65 10.66
CA ASP A 99 -4.03 -7.96 10.71
C ASP A 99 -3.80 -6.53 11.25
N MET A 100 -4.24 -5.54 10.48
CA MET A 100 -3.95 -4.14 10.75
C MET A 100 -5.20 -3.28 10.58
N THR A 101 -5.21 -2.14 11.28
CA THR A 101 -6.17 -1.07 11.08
C THR A 101 -5.48 0.15 10.51
N VAL A 102 -6.02 0.70 9.42
CA VAL A 102 -5.45 1.88 8.76
C VAL A 102 -6.18 3.16 9.12
N ARG A 103 -5.44 4.26 9.22
CA ARG A 103 -6.00 5.62 9.28
C ARG A 103 -5.25 6.56 8.35
N GLU A 104 -5.99 7.47 7.73
CA GLU A 104 -5.39 8.57 6.97
C GLU A 104 -4.76 9.56 7.94
N VAL A 105 -3.51 9.95 7.69
CA VAL A 105 -2.77 10.88 8.55
C VAL A 105 -3.14 12.30 8.16
N SER A 106 -3.96 12.94 8.98
CA SER A 106 -4.41 14.33 8.78
C SER A 106 -3.54 15.37 9.48
N ASP A 107 -2.84 15.00 10.55
CA ASP A 107 -1.94 15.92 11.26
C ASP A 107 -0.70 16.20 10.41
N THR A 108 -0.39 17.49 10.23
CA THR A 108 0.72 17.92 9.36
C THR A 108 2.09 17.51 9.90
N ALA A 109 2.30 17.54 11.22
CA ALA A 109 3.58 17.20 11.81
C ALA A 109 3.84 15.68 11.72
N GLU A 110 2.83 14.88 12.06
CA GLU A 110 2.87 13.43 11.90
C GLU A 110 3.08 13.04 10.43
N ARG A 111 2.30 13.63 9.51
CA ARG A 111 2.45 13.38 8.08
C ARG A 111 3.86 13.73 7.60
N THR A 112 4.43 14.85 8.05
CA THR A 112 5.79 15.27 7.64
C THR A 112 6.84 14.25 8.09
N ARG A 113 6.75 13.76 9.34
CA ARG A 113 7.64 12.71 9.86
C ARG A 113 7.52 11.42 9.05
N LEU A 114 6.30 10.94 8.83
CA LEU A 114 6.03 9.69 8.09
C LEU A 114 6.41 9.81 6.61
N TRP A 115 6.18 10.96 5.99
CA TRP A 115 6.58 11.23 4.61
C TRP A 115 8.09 11.15 4.44
N LYS A 116 8.87 11.66 5.40
CA LYS A 116 10.32 11.53 5.38
C LYS A 116 10.76 10.06 5.37
N ILE A 117 10.19 9.23 6.25
CA ILE A 117 10.47 7.78 6.30
C ILE A 117 10.10 7.12 4.95
N ALA A 118 8.97 7.51 4.37
CA ALA A 118 8.54 6.99 3.07
C ALA A 118 9.51 7.37 1.94
N VAL A 119 9.99 8.62 1.89
CA VAL A 119 10.98 9.07 0.90
C VAL A 119 12.33 8.38 1.11
N ASP A 120 12.76 8.19 2.36
CA ASP A 120 14.00 7.47 2.65
C ASP A 120 13.93 6.01 2.16
N ALA A 121 12.77 5.35 2.27
CA ALA A 121 12.55 4.00 1.76
C ALA A 121 12.34 3.93 0.24
N TYR A 122 11.73 4.95 -0.36
CA TYR A 122 11.49 5.04 -1.79
C TYR A 122 11.63 6.50 -2.27
N PRO A 123 12.86 6.92 -2.64
CA PRO A 123 13.17 8.29 -3.05
C PRO A 123 12.26 8.89 -4.14
N PRO A 124 11.75 8.12 -5.14
CA PRO A 124 10.86 8.68 -6.15
C PRO A 124 9.55 9.27 -5.62
N TYR A 125 9.15 8.99 -4.36
CA TYR A 125 8.00 9.69 -3.77
C TYR A 125 8.16 11.21 -3.74
N HIS A 126 9.40 11.72 -3.59
CA HIS A 126 9.67 13.16 -3.63
C HIS A 126 9.22 13.76 -4.97
N GLU A 127 9.69 13.20 -6.08
CA GLU A 127 9.29 13.65 -7.42
C GLU A 127 7.80 13.48 -7.68
N TYR A 128 7.16 12.44 -7.13
CA TYR A 128 5.73 12.21 -7.35
C TYR A 128 4.88 13.31 -6.73
N GLN A 129 5.31 13.87 -5.58
CA GLN A 129 4.63 14.98 -4.94
C GLN A 129 4.81 16.29 -5.75
N GLU A 130 5.95 16.49 -6.42
CA GLU A 130 6.17 17.64 -7.30
C GLU A 130 5.35 17.57 -8.60
N LYS A 131 5.06 16.35 -9.07
CA LYS A 131 4.27 16.09 -10.29
C LYS A 131 2.77 16.32 -10.12
N THR A 132 2.29 16.68 -8.93
CA THR A 132 0.86 16.81 -8.66
C THR A 132 0.54 17.93 -7.66
N GLU A 133 -0.59 18.61 -7.87
CA GLU A 133 -1.06 19.67 -6.98
C GLU A 133 -1.73 19.14 -5.71
N ARG A 134 -2.16 17.88 -5.70
CA ARG A 134 -2.77 17.27 -4.52
C ARG A 134 -1.69 16.92 -3.50
N VAL A 135 -2.00 17.07 -2.23
CA VAL A 135 -1.20 16.43 -1.18
C VAL A 135 -1.36 14.91 -1.33
N ILE A 136 -0.26 14.19 -1.56
CA ILE A 136 -0.30 12.73 -1.64
C ILE A 136 -0.71 12.20 -0.26
N PRO A 137 -1.81 11.43 -0.16
CA PRO A 137 -2.26 10.88 1.11
C PRO A 137 -1.29 9.83 1.65
N VAL A 138 -1.11 9.87 2.96
CA VAL A 138 -0.34 8.92 3.74
C VAL A 138 -1.29 8.26 4.72
N PHE A 139 -1.29 6.93 4.77
CA PHE A 139 -1.99 6.16 5.79
C PHE A 139 -0.96 5.51 6.70
N LEU A 140 -1.26 5.51 8.00
CA LEU A 140 -0.58 4.67 8.96
C LEU A 140 -1.41 3.41 9.18
N SER A 141 -0.76 2.26 9.07
CA SER A 141 -1.33 0.94 9.34
C SER A 141 -0.75 0.44 10.65
N GLU A 142 -1.60 0.25 11.65
CA GLU A 142 -1.23 -0.12 13.02
C GLU A 142 -1.79 -1.52 13.34
N PRO A 143 -1.10 -2.36 14.14
CA PRO A 143 -1.60 -3.69 14.50
C PRO A 143 -3.03 -3.64 15.03
N ALA A 144 -3.88 -4.55 14.55
CA ALA A 144 -5.20 -4.73 15.14
C ALA A 144 -5.04 -5.21 16.59
N GLY A 145 -5.69 -4.52 17.53
CA GLY A 145 -5.69 -4.87 18.96
C GLY A 145 -6.56 -6.07 19.28
#